data_AF-A0A7T8JXW6-F1
#
_entry.id   AF-A0A7T8JXW6-F1
#
_cell.length_a   1.000
_cell.length_b   1.000
_cell.length_c   1.000
_cell.angle_alpha   90.00
_cell.angle_beta   90.00
_cell.angle_gamma   90.00
#
_symmetry.space_group_name_H-M   'P 1'
#
loop_
_entity.id
_entity.type
_entity.pdbx_description
1 polymer ?
#
loop_
_entity_poly.entity_id
_entity_poly.type
_entity_poly.pdbx_seq_one_letter_code
_entity_poly.pdbx_strand_id
1 'polypeptide(L)'
;MLYIFLVDTGNMLQVDMNLAVETVGHLKSVLEAQTGIPVAQQILLISGGESCDEEEKVCKYTAGTDTNPIFLFSMSALEDSPPQQQQSAIQQQQNAMDTSSERLKKKVDSALSLPDASSTVAIRAAIAQEFVESSLSTARSCETLIHDQHLQHQGWSAVIANLEDTASALSKRTEKFTADYKVYLKERHNYKALVEAFDDDIALLDQIP
;
A
#
# COMPACT_ATOMS: atom_id res chain seq x y z
N MET A 1 1.66 -13.35 13.52
CA MET A 1 1.77 -11.90 13.25
C MET A 1 1.12 -11.66 11.92
N LEU A 2 0.32 -10.60 11.83
CA LEU A 2 -0.26 -10.14 10.58
C LEU A 2 0.65 -9.05 9.99
N TYR A 3 0.97 -9.16 8.71
CA TYR A 3 1.94 -8.28 8.03
C TYR A 3 1.23 -7.28 7.11
N ILE A 4 1.50 -6.00 7.35
CA ILE A 4 0.96 -4.88 6.58
C ILE A 4 2.15 -4.13 5.98
N PHE A 5 2.17 -3.92 4.67
CA PHE A 5 3.27 -3.26 3.99
C PHE A 5 2.88 -1.86 3.55
N LEU A 6 3.57 -0.85 4.08
CA LEU A 6 3.38 0.56 3.72
C LEU A 6 4.14 0.82 2.43
N VAL A 7 3.42 0.86 1.32
CA VAL A 7 4.04 0.96 -0.01
C VAL A 7 4.76 2.29 -0.19
N ASP A 8 4.16 3.38 0.32
CA ASP A 8 4.70 4.74 0.21
C ASP A 8 6.10 4.89 0.83
N THR A 9 6.33 4.24 1.98
CA THR A 9 7.61 4.34 2.72
C THR A 9 8.52 3.13 2.53
N GLY A 10 7.98 2.01 2.06
CA GLY A 10 8.69 0.73 1.95
C GLY A 10 8.91 0.01 3.27
N ASN A 11 7.98 0.15 4.21
CA ASN A 11 8.14 -0.40 5.57
C ASN A 11 7.12 -1.51 5.83
N MET A 12 7.60 -2.62 6.40
CA MET A 12 6.75 -3.69 6.90
C MET A 12 6.32 -3.42 8.34
N LEU A 13 5.02 -3.35 8.58
CA LEU A 13 4.41 -3.31 9.90
C LEU A 13 3.95 -4.69 10.32
N GLN A 14 4.13 -4.98 11.60
CA GLN A 14 3.65 -6.20 12.23
C GLN A 14 2.55 -5.83 13.22
N VAL A 15 1.37 -6.38 13.00
CA VAL A 15 0.23 -6.20 13.90
C VAL A 15 -0.21 -7.54 14.49
N ASP A 16 -1.00 -7.48 15.56
CA ASP A 16 -1.45 -8.66 16.27
C ASP A 16 -2.23 -9.59 15.32
N MET A 17 -1.92 -10.88 15.36
CA MET A 17 -2.62 -11.90 14.58
C MET A 17 -4.10 -12.00 14.95
N ASN A 18 -4.48 -11.59 16.17
CA ASN A 18 -5.87 -11.54 16.59
C ASN A 18 -6.73 -10.65 15.68
N LEU A 19 -6.14 -9.63 15.02
CA LEU A 19 -6.84 -8.78 14.06
C LEU A 19 -7.29 -9.52 12.81
N ALA A 20 -6.74 -10.72 12.52
CA ALA A 20 -7.15 -11.52 11.38
C ALA A 20 -8.63 -11.97 11.48
N VAL A 21 -9.16 -12.18 12.69
CA VAL A 21 -10.56 -12.58 12.90
C VAL A 21 -11.53 -11.40 13.02
N GLU A 22 -10.99 -10.18 13.08
CA GLU A 22 -11.73 -8.93 13.18
C GLU A 22 -12.04 -8.34 11.80
N THR A 23 -12.82 -7.27 11.77
CA THR A 23 -13.17 -6.58 10.53
C THR A 23 -12.02 -5.71 10.04
N VAL A 24 -11.95 -5.49 8.73
CA VAL A 24 -10.98 -4.56 8.12
C VAL A 24 -11.18 -3.15 8.67
N GLY A 25 -12.41 -2.73 8.97
CA GLY A 25 -12.67 -1.46 9.64
C GLY A 25 -11.95 -1.31 10.98
N HIS A 26 -11.94 -2.37 11.81
CA HIS A 26 -11.17 -2.36 13.06
C HIS A 26 -9.67 -2.34 12.81
N LEU A 27 -9.18 -3.13 11.85
CA LEU A 27 -7.78 -3.11 11.43
C LEU A 27 -7.35 -1.69 11.03
N LYS A 28 -8.16 -0.96 10.26
CA LYS A 28 -7.86 0.44 9.89
C LYS A 28 -7.74 1.36 11.10
N SER A 29 -8.62 1.21 12.11
CA SER A 29 -8.52 1.98 13.36
C SER A 29 -7.22 1.68 14.13
N VAL A 30 -6.79 0.41 14.16
CA VAL A 30 -5.51 0.03 14.77
C VAL A 30 -4.32 0.61 13.99
N LEU A 31 -4.39 0.58 12.66
CA LEU A 31 -3.37 1.16 11.79
C LEU A 31 -3.29 2.68 11.93
N GLU A 32 -4.42 3.37 12.13
CA GLU A 32 -4.43 4.81 12.40
C GLU A 32 -3.67 5.13 13.68
N ALA A 33 -3.89 4.36 14.75
CA ALA A 33 -3.17 4.54 16.01
C ALA A 33 -1.66 4.27 15.90
N GLN A 34 -1.23 3.36 15.01
CA GLN A 34 0.19 3.02 14.84
C GLN A 34 0.92 3.93 13.85
N THR A 35 0.27 4.31 12.76
CA THR A 35 0.89 5.02 11.64
C THR A 35 0.57 6.51 11.61
N GLY A 36 -0.50 6.93 12.29
CA GLY A 36 -1.04 8.28 12.21
C GLY A 36 -1.81 8.57 10.92
N ILE A 37 -1.97 7.60 10.01
CA ILE A 37 -2.74 7.77 8.78
C ILE A 37 -4.23 7.66 9.11
N PRO A 38 -5.04 8.71 8.88
CA PRO A 38 -6.46 8.68 9.18
C PRO A 38 -7.20 7.55 8.45
N VAL A 39 -8.17 6.89 9.09
CA VAL A 39 -8.92 5.75 8.48
C VAL A 39 -9.47 6.09 7.09
N ALA A 40 -10.00 7.31 6.90
CA ALA A 40 -10.55 7.78 5.63
C ALA A 40 -9.50 7.94 4.51
N GLN A 41 -8.22 8.05 4.88
CA GLN A 41 -7.09 8.18 3.96
C GLN A 41 -6.33 6.85 3.79
N GLN A 42 -6.76 5.77 4.44
CA GLN A 42 -6.17 4.44 4.30
C GLN A 42 -6.82 3.65 3.16
N ILE A 43 -6.03 3.29 2.17
CA ILE A 43 -6.42 2.34 1.12
C ILE A 43 -5.70 1.02 1.39
N LEU A 44 -6.47 -0.05 1.59
CA LEU A 44 -5.96 -1.40 1.79
C LEU A 44 -6.25 -2.24 0.55
N LEU A 45 -5.19 -2.72 -0.10
CA LEU A 45 -5.26 -3.63 -1.23
C LEU A 45 -4.54 -4.94 -0.90
N ILE A 46 -4.97 -6.01 -1.54
CA ILE A 46 -4.21 -7.27 -1.56
C ILE A 46 -3.59 -7.51 -2.93
N SER A 47 -2.67 -8.48 -2.99
CA SER A 47 -2.14 -8.98 -4.26
C SER A 47 -3.26 -9.30 -5.25
N GLY A 48 -3.17 -8.73 -6.45
CA GLY A 48 -4.21 -8.82 -7.48
C GLY A 48 -5.12 -7.59 -7.56
N GLY A 49 -5.00 -6.61 -6.65
CA GLY A 49 -5.72 -5.34 -6.74
C GLY A 49 -7.12 -5.35 -6.14
N GLU A 50 -7.49 -6.41 -5.40
CA GLU A 50 -8.75 -6.43 -4.66
C GLU A 50 -8.69 -5.48 -3.46
N SER A 51 -9.70 -4.62 -3.34
CA SER A 51 -9.86 -3.71 -2.21
C SER A 51 -10.43 -4.44 -1.00
N CYS A 52 -9.87 -4.16 0.17
CA CYS A 52 -10.40 -4.70 1.43
C CYS A 52 -11.66 -3.93 1.85
N ASP A 53 -12.77 -4.64 2.01
CA ASP A 53 -14.06 -4.11 2.46
C ASP A 53 -14.08 -3.99 3.98
N GLU A 54 -14.53 -2.85 4.48
CA GLU A 54 -14.51 -2.50 5.91
C GLU A 54 -15.36 -3.43 6.78
N GLU A 55 -16.44 -3.98 6.22
CA GLU A 55 -17.35 -4.88 6.93
C GLU A 55 -16.85 -6.33 6.96
N GLU A 56 -15.95 -6.68 6.05
CA GLU A 56 -15.44 -8.03 5.90
C GLU A 56 -14.32 -8.32 6.90
N LYS A 57 -14.16 -9.61 7.21
CA LYS A 57 -13.07 -10.06 8.08
C LYS A 57 -11.74 -10.04 7.35
N VAL A 58 -10.68 -9.68 8.04
CA VAL A 58 -9.33 -9.66 7.46
C VAL A 58 -8.91 -11.04 6.92
N CYS A 59 -9.26 -12.12 7.60
CA CYS A 59 -8.94 -13.49 7.17
C CYS A 59 -9.70 -13.97 5.92
N LYS A 60 -10.70 -13.22 5.43
CA LYS A 60 -11.32 -13.50 4.13
C LYS A 60 -10.29 -13.38 3.01
N TYR A 61 -9.36 -12.45 3.18
CA TYR A 61 -8.31 -12.18 2.23
C TYR A 61 -7.15 -13.14 2.47
N THR A 62 -6.68 -13.83 1.42
CA THR A 62 -5.50 -14.71 1.48
C THR A 62 -4.21 -13.90 1.47
N ALA A 63 -4.09 -12.95 2.39
CA ALA A 63 -2.98 -12.01 2.54
C ALA A 63 -2.61 -11.83 4.02
N GLY A 64 -1.56 -11.06 4.29
CA GLY A 64 -1.10 -10.75 5.64
C GLY A 64 0.06 -11.63 6.13
N THR A 65 0.80 -12.26 5.21
CA THR A 65 2.07 -12.96 5.51
C THR A 65 3.27 -12.08 5.17
N ASP A 66 4.46 -12.50 5.59
CA ASP A 66 5.73 -11.83 5.28
C ASP A 66 6.01 -11.72 3.76
N THR A 67 5.55 -12.71 3.00
CA THR A 67 5.74 -12.81 1.53
C THR A 67 4.55 -12.30 0.72
N ASN A 68 3.38 -12.16 1.34
CA ASN A 68 2.16 -11.64 0.73
C ASN A 68 1.40 -10.77 1.75
N PRO A 69 1.92 -9.58 2.07
CA PRO A 69 1.32 -8.68 3.05
C PRO A 69 0.04 -8.03 2.49
N ILE A 70 -0.74 -7.39 3.37
CA ILE A 70 -1.76 -6.44 2.93
C ILE A 70 -1.07 -5.11 2.64
N PHE A 71 -1.31 -4.52 1.48
CA PHE A 71 -0.69 -3.26 1.06
C PHE A 71 -1.50 -2.08 1.58
N LEU A 72 -0.85 -1.19 2.31
CA LEU A 72 -1.42 0.08 2.78
C LEU A 72 -0.85 1.25 1.98
N PHE A 73 -1.76 2.07 1.48
CA PHE A 73 -1.46 3.35 0.83
C PHE A 73 -2.14 4.49 1.59
N SER A 74 -1.47 5.63 1.66
CA SER A 74 -2.00 6.86 2.24
C SER A 74 -2.46 7.82 1.15
N MET A 75 -3.74 8.19 1.15
CA MET A 75 -4.22 9.28 0.30
C MET A 75 -3.61 10.63 0.68
N SER A 76 -3.20 10.82 1.95
CA SER A 76 -2.55 12.07 2.39
C SER A 76 -1.24 12.33 1.66
N ALA A 77 -0.55 11.27 1.20
CA ALA A 77 0.66 11.40 0.37
C ALA A 77 0.38 12.00 -1.02
N LEU A 78 -0.88 11.98 -1.47
CA LEU A 78 -1.31 12.45 -2.78
C LEU A 78 -1.90 13.87 -2.74
N GLU A 79 -2.52 14.27 -1.62
CA GLU A 79 -3.40 15.44 -1.58
C GLU A 79 -2.76 16.75 -1.07
N ASP A 80 -1.81 16.72 -0.13
CA ASP A 80 -1.26 17.96 0.43
C ASP A 80 0.08 17.74 1.18
N SER A 81 1.21 18.05 0.53
CA SER A 81 2.47 18.61 1.12
C SER A 81 3.65 18.49 0.13
N PRO A 82 4.65 19.40 0.16
CA PRO A 82 5.98 19.06 -0.38
C PRO A 82 6.44 17.76 0.28
N PRO A 83 7.20 16.88 -0.39
CA PRO A 83 7.51 15.54 0.11
C PRO A 83 7.98 15.67 1.55
N GLN A 84 7.09 15.36 2.51
CA GLN A 84 7.49 15.33 3.89
C GLN A 84 8.60 14.30 3.92
N GLN A 85 9.74 14.69 4.48
CA GLN A 85 10.95 13.89 4.55
C GLN A 85 10.75 12.68 5.47
N GLN A 86 9.69 11.90 5.27
CA GLN A 86 9.64 10.53 5.74
C GLN A 86 10.73 9.83 4.95
N GLN A 87 11.87 9.63 5.62
CA GLN A 87 12.98 8.93 5.03
C GLN A 87 12.47 7.56 4.60
N SER A 88 12.55 7.28 3.31
CA SER A 88 12.24 5.95 2.80
C SER A 88 13.12 4.92 3.51
N ALA A 89 12.67 3.67 3.59
CA ALA A 89 13.47 2.59 4.16
C ALA A 89 14.92 2.57 3.60
N ILE A 90 15.04 2.89 2.31
CA ILE A 90 16.32 3.05 1.60
C ILE A 90 17.18 4.16 2.21
N GLN A 91 16.63 5.35 2.43
CA GLN A 91 17.38 6.48 3.00
C GLN A 91 17.82 6.20 4.44
N GLN A 92 16.97 5.58 5.26
CA GLN A 92 17.31 5.25 6.64
C GLN A 92 18.48 4.24 6.70
N GLN A 93 18.42 3.20 5.87
CA GLN A 93 19.49 2.19 5.81
C GLN A 93 20.79 2.74 5.24
N GLN A 94 20.72 3.62 4.22
CA GLN A 94 21.91 4.30 3.68
C GLN A 94 22.59 5.15 4.75
N ASN A 95 21.84 5.98 5.48
CA ASN A 95 22.39 6.84 6.55
C ASN A 95 23.08 6.01 7.65
N ALA A 96 22.49 4.87 8.04
CA ALA A 96 23.07 3.97 9.04
C ALA A 96 24.39 3.33 8.55
N MET A 97 24.44 2.98 7.26
CA MET A 97 25.63 2.40 6.63
C MET A 97 26.77 3.42 6.52
N ASP A 98 26.47 4.65 6.11
CA ASP A 98 27.44 5.73 6.00
C ASP A 98 28.03 6.10 7.36
N THR A 99 27.20 6.20 8.39
CA THR A 99 27.64 6.47 9.77
C THR A 99 28.60 5.38 10.28
N SER A 100 28.28 4.11 9.99
CA SER A 100 29.10 2.96 10.40
C SER A 100 30.45 2.95 9.66
N SER A 101 30.43 3.23 8.36
CA SER A 101 31.63 3.36 7.52
C SER A 101 32.56 4.47 8.00
N GLU A 102 32.00 5.65 8.33
CA GLU A 102 32.79 6.78 8.82
C GLU A 102 33.44 6.49 10.18
N ARG A 103 32.71 5.81 11.09
CA ARG A 103 33.23 5.37 12.38
C ARG A 103 34.41 4.39 12.23
N LEU A 104 34.30 3.43 11.31
CA LEU A 104 35.38 2.48 11.04
C LEU A 104 36.60 3.16 10.42
N LYS A 105 36.41 4.08 9.48
CA LYS A 105 37.50 4.89 8.90
C LYS A 105 38.28 5.63 9.97
N LYS A 106 37.59 6.31 10.90
CA LYS A 106 38.24 7.00 12.04
C LYS A 106 39.08 6.07 12.91
N LYS A 107 38.63 4.82 13.14
CA LYS A 107 39.41 3.81 13.87
C LYS A 107 40.67 3.38 13.12
N VAL A 108 40.57 3.20 11.80
CA VAL A 108 41.71 2.88 10.93
C VAL A 108 42.74 4.00 10.97
N ASP A 109 42.31 5.25 10.78
CA ASP A 109 43.19 6.42 10.80
C ASP A 109 43.94 6.54 12.12
N SER A 110 43.24 6.29 13.24
CA SER A 110 43.85 6.26 14.57
C SER A 110 44.90 5.14 14.70
N ALA A 111 44.61 3.95 14.17
CA ALA A 111 45.49 2.79 14.25
C ALA A 111 46.76 2.89 13.37
N LEU A 112 46.76 3.77 12.36
CA LEU A 112 47.94 4.07 11.54
C LEU A 112 49.02 4.82 12.32
N SER A 113 48.63 5.60 13.34
CA SER A 113 49.56 6.36 14.18
C SER A 113 50.18 5.56 15.33
N LEU A 114 49.77 4.30 15.50
CA LEU A 114 50.26 3.46 16.59
C LEU A 114 51.70 2.97 16.35
N PRO A 115 52.51 2.84 17.41
CA PRO A 115 53.89 2.35 17.31
C PRO A 115 53.95 0.85 16.97
N ASP A 116 55.11 0.39 16.51
CA ASP A 116 55.37 -1.02 16.24
C ASP A 116 55.44 -1.82 17.55
N ALA A 117 54.30 -2.37 17.94
CA ALA A 117 54.13 -3.15 19.17
C ALA A 117 53.20 -4.34 18.94
N SER A 118 53.35 -5.40 19.73
CA SER A 118 52.46 -6.56 19.69
C SER A 118 50.99 -6.18 19.98
N SER A 119 50.77 -5.18 20.84
CA SER A 119 49.43 -4.61 21.09
C SER A 119 48.80 -3.98 19.85
N THR A 120 49.61 -3.37 18.97
CA THR A 120 49.14 -2.76 17.71
C THR A 120 48.59 -3.82 16.75
N VAL A 121 49.19 -5.01 16.71
CA VAL A 121 48.67 -6.14 15.93
C VAL A 121 47.29 -6.56 16.44
N ALA A 122 47.11 -6.65 17.75
CA ALA A 122 45.83 -6.99 18.35
C ALA A 122 44.74 -5.95 18.03
N ILE A 123 45.07 -4.65 18.12
CA ILE A 123 44.14 -3.56 17.76
C ILE A 123 43.73 -3.63 16.28
N ARG A 124 44.69 -3.81 15.37
CA ARG A 124 44.40 -3.91 13.93
C ARG A 124 43.59 -5.16 13.59
N ALA A 125 43.85 -6.29 14.25
CA ALA A 125 43.05 -7.50 14.11
C ALA A 125 41.60 -7.30 14.59
N ALA A 126 41.40 -6.61 15.71
CA ALA A 126 40.05 -6.26 16.19
C ALA A 126 39.31 -5.35 15.21
N ILE A 127 39.97 -4.32 14.67
CA ILE A 127 39.38 -3.46 13.63
C ILE A 127 38.98 -4.28 12.40
N ALA A 128 39.83 -5.21 11.95
CA ALA A 128 39.50 -6.09 10.82
C ALA A 128 38.27 -6.96 11.10
N GLN A 129 38.10 -7.47 12.33
CA GLN A 129 36.89 -8.19 12.74
C GLN A 129 35.65 -7.30 12.67
N GLU A 130 35.73 -6.06 13.15
CA GLU A 130 34.62 -5.11 13.05
C GLU A 130 34.24 -4.79 11.58
N PHE A 131 35.20 -4.75 10.66
CA PHE A 131 34.92 -4.62 9.23
C PHE A 131 34.13 -5.82 8.68
N VAL A 132 34.49 -7.03 9.08
CA VAL A 132 33.75 -8.24 8.69
C VAL A 132 32.32 -8.17 9.21
N GLU A 133 32.11 -7.83 10.48
CA GLU A 133 30.77 -7.66 11.04
C GLU A 133 29.95 -6.58 10.31
N SER A 134 30.55 -5.42 10.05
CA SER A 134 29.90 -4.34 9.32
C SER A 134 29.54 -4.75 7.90
N SER A 135 30.42 -5.44 7.18
CA SER A 135 30.14 -5.91 5.81
C SER A 135 29.02 -6.95 5.76
N LEU A 136 28.96 -7.87 6.73
CA LEU A 136 27.86 -8.83 6.86
C LEU A 136 26.54 -8.12 7.16
N SER A 137 26.57 -7.09 8.02
CA SER A 137 25.40 -6.26 8.29
C SER A 137 24.92 -5.53 7.02
N THR A 138 25.84 -4.92 6.27
CA THR A 138 25.55 -4.27 4.99
C THR A 138 24.93 -5.24 3.98
N ALA A 139 25.47 -6.46 3.85
CA ALA A 139 24.94 -7.47 2.94
C ALA A 139 23.47 -7.81 3.29
N ARG A 140 23.17 -8.02 4.57
CA ARG A 140 21.80 -8.28 5.06
C ARG A 140 20.87 -7.09 4.83
N SER A 141 21.35 -5.86 5.02
CA SER A 141 20.58 -4.65 4.68
C SER A 141 20.23 -4.64 3.20
N CYS A 142 21.19 -4.91 2.31
CA CYS A 142 20.94 -4.99 0.87
C CYS A 142 19.91 -6.08 0.51
N GLU A 143 19.99 -7.27 1.12
CA GLU A 143 19.00 -8.33 0.93
C GLU A 143 17.59 -7.88 1.36
N THR A 144 17.50 -7.19 2.49
CA THR A 144 16.23 -6.63 3.00
C THR A 144 15.69 -5.57 2.03
N LEU A 145 16.53 -4.67 1.52
CA LEU A 145 16.10 -3.66 0.53
C LEU A 145 15.58 -4.28 -0.76
N ILE A 146 16.21 -5.35 -1.26
CA ILE A 146 15.74 -6.06 -2.44
C ILE A 146 14.35 -6.65 -2.18
N HIS A 147 14.15 -7.24 -1.00
CA HIS A 147 12.86 -7.78 -0.59
C HIS A 147 11.79 -6.68 -0.47
N ASP A 148 12.09 -5.58 0.23
CA ASP A 148 11.17 -4.46 0.40
C ASP A 148 10.82 -3.82 -0.94
N GLN A 149 11.79 -3.68 -1.86
CA GLN A 149 11.55 -3.15 -3.20
C GLN A 149 10.67 -4.10 -4.02
N HIS A 150 10.85 -5.41 -3.87
CA HIS A 150 9.96 -6.39 -4.50
C HIS A 150 8.52 -6.25 -3.99
N LEU A 151 8.33 -6.06 -2.68
CA LEU A 151 7.01 -5.83 -2.10
C LEU A 151 6.40 -4.50 -2.56
N GLN A 152 7.19 -3.42 -2.65
CA GLN A 152 6.72 -2.15 -3.23
C GLN A 152 6.23 -2.34 -4.66
N HIS A 153 7.02 -3.05 -5.49
CA HIS A 153 6.61 -3.36 -6.87
C HIS A 153 5.30 -4.15 -6.92
N GLN A 154 5.13 -5.15 -6.05
CA GLN A 154 3.87 -5.89 -5.94
C GLN A 154 2.71 -4.99 -5.52
N GLY A 155 2.91 -4.11 -4.52
CA GLY A 155 1.90 -3.15 -4.08
C GLY A 155 1.47 -2.22 -5.22
N TRP A 156 2.42 -1.63 -5.95
CA TRP A 156 2.10 -0.81 -7.13
C TRP A 156 1.40 -1.61 -8.23
N SER A 157 1.79 -2.87 -8.43
CA SER A 157 1.09 -3.76 -9.38
C SER A 157 -0.36 -4.00 -8.96
N ALA A 158 -0.65 -4.12 -7.65
CA ALA A 158 -2.02 -4.22 -7.14
C ALA A 158 -2.83 -2.95 -7.42
N VAL A 159 -2.24 -1.76 -7.28
CA VAL A 159 -2.90 -0.49 -7.65
C VAL A 159 -3.23 -0.46 -9.14
N ILE A 160 -2.30 -0.87 -10.00
CA ILE A 160 -2.52 -0.92 -11.45
C ILE A 160 -3.66 -1.88 -11.80
N ALA A 161 -3.66 -3.09 -11.21
CA ALA A 161 -4.72 -4.06 -11.41
C ALA A 161 -6.09 -3.51 -10.96
N ASN A 162 -6.15 -2.87 -9.79
CA ASN A 162 -7.36 -2.22 -9.27
C ASN A 162 -7.88 -1.13 -10.23
N LEU A 163 -6.97 -0.32 -10.77
CA LEU A 163 -7.29 0.74 -11.73
C LEU A 163 -7.82 0.16 -13.05
N GLU A 164 -7.21 -0.90 -13.56
CA GLU A 164 -7.66 -1.58 -14.78
C GLU A 164 -9.07 -2.17 -14.63
N ASP A 165 -9.33 -2.86 -13.51
CA ASP A 165 -10.65 -3.42 -13.21
C ASP A 165 -11.71 -2.32 -13.06
N THR A 166 -11.38 -1.24 -12.36
CA THR A 166 -12.27 -0.08 -12.20
C THR A 166 -12.57 0.59 -13.53
N ALA A 167 -11.55 0.81 -14.36
CA ALA A 167 -11.71 1.40 -15.69
C ALA A 167 -12.57 0.51 -16.60
N SER A 168 -12.34 -0.81 -16.58
CA SER A 168 -13.12 -1.79 -17.34
C SER A 168 -14.59 -1.82 -16.90
N ALA A 169 -14.85 -1.82 -15.59
CA ALA A 169 -16.20 -1.75 -15.03
C ALA A 169 -16.93 -0.46 -15.43
N LEU A 170 -16.23 0.68 -15.34
CA LEU A 170 -16.78 1.98 -15.74
C LEU A 170 -17.08 2.04 -17.25
N SER A 171 -16.20 1.52 -18.10
CA SER A 171 -16.41 1.43 -19.55
C SER A 171 -17.67 0.65 -19.88
N LYS A 172 -17.83 -0.55 -19.31
CA LYS A 172 -19.02 -1.40 -19.50
C LYS A 172 -20.30 -0.70 -19.03
N ARG A 173 -20.26 -0.02 -17.88
CA ARG A 173 -21.41 0.72 -17.35
C ARG A 173 -21.78 1.90 -18.25
N THR A 174 -20.79 2.58 -18.82
CA THR A 174 -20.97 3.70 -19.73
C THR A 174 -21.56 3.25 -21.07
N GLU A 175 -21.09 2.13 -21.61
CA GLU A 175 -21.65 1.52 -22.82
C GLU A 175 -23.13 1.15 -22.64
N LYS A 176 -23.44 0.47 -21.53
CA LYS A 176 -24.82 0.11 -21.19
C LYS A 176 -25.71 1.34 -21.03
N PHE A 177 -25.27 2.33 -20.24
CA PHE A 177 -25.99 3.57 -20.06
C PHE A 177 -26.24 4.29 -21.40
N THR A 178 -25.23 4.34 -22.27
CA THR A 178 -25.35 4.97 -23.58
C THR A 178 -26.34 4.23 -24.49
N ALA A 179 -26.34 2.89 -24.45
CA ALA A 179 -27.29 2.08 -25.19
C ALA A 179 -28.73 2.31 -24.70
N ASP A 180 -28.95 2.21 -23.39
CA ASP A 180 -30.26 2.41 -22.75
C ASP A 180 -30.79 3.83 -23.00
N TYR A 181 -29.92 4.84 -22.89
CA TYR A 181 -30.27 6.24 -23.13
C TYR A 181 -30.64 6.49 -24.61
N LYS A 182 -29.96 5.85 -25.57
CA LYS A 182 -30.33 5.91 -26.99
C LYS A 182 -31.70 5.30 -27.25
N VAL A 183 -32.04 4.19 -26.59
CA VAL A 183 -33.38 3.58 -26.69
C VAL A 183 -34.42 4.52 -26.10
N TYR A 184 -34.17 5.04 -24.90
CA TYR A 184 -35.06 6.01 -24.26
C TYR A 184 -35.31 7.23 -25.16
N LEU A 185 -34.28 7.82 -25.78
CA LEU A 185 -34.46 8.98 -26.66
C LEU A 185 -35.32 8.68 -27.89
N LYS A 186 -35.27 7.46 -28.42
CA LYS A 186 -36.15 7.03 -29.53
C LYS A 186 -37.59 6.89 -29.07
N GLU A 187 -37.83 6.19 -27.95
CA GLU A 187 -39.17 5.89 -27.43
C GLU A 187 -39.80 7.03 -26.63
N ARG A 188 -39.04 8.08 -26.31
CA ARG A 188 -39.47 9.19 -25.45
C ARG A 188 -40.82 9.78 -25.85
N HIS A 189 -41.06 9.94 -27.15
CA HIS A 189 -42.31 10.48 -27.67
C HIS A 189 -43.50 9.54 -27.39
N ASN A 190 -43.30 8.23 -27.51
CA ASN A 190 -44.31 7.21 -27.21
C ASN A 190 -44.63 7.19 -25.71
N TYR A 191 -43.60 7.23 -24.85
CA TYR A 191 -43.82 7.32 -23.40
C TYR A 191 -44.57 8.59 -23.02
N LYS A 192 -44.25 9.71 -23.66
CA LYS A 192 -44.94 10.97 -23.41
C LYS A 192 -46.41 10.90 -23.87
N ALA A 193 -46.67 10.37 -25.06
CA ALA A 193 -48.03 10.20 -25.57
C ALA A 193 -48.88 9.27 -24.69
N LEU A 194 -48.30 8.19 -24.17
CA LEU A 194 -48.96 7.28 -23.23
C LEU A 194 -49.37 7.99 -21.94
N VAL A 195 -48.49 8.83 -21.40
CA VAL A 195 -48.79 9.62 -20.18
C VAL A 195 -49.85 10.69 -20.47
N GLU A 196 -49.80 11.33 -21.63
CA GLU A 196 -50.79 12.34 -22.03
C GLU A 196 -52.18 11.73 -22.27
N ALA A 197 -52.27 10.52 -22.81
CA ALA A 197 -53.54 9.81 -23.04
C ALA A 197 -54.08 9.08 -21.80
N PHE A 198 -53.32 9.03 -20.70
CA PHE A 198 -53.62 8.18 -19.55
C PHE A 198 -54.94 8.56 -18.84
N ASP A 199 -55.20 9.87 -18.69
CA ASP A 199 -56.44 10.35 -18.05
C ASP A 199 -57.69 10.05 -18.92
N ASP A 200 -57.53 10.13 -20.24
CA ASP A 200 -58.58 9.79 -21.21
C ASP A 200 -58.88 8.27 -21.16
N ASP A 201 -57.84 7.44 -21.08
CA ASP A 201 -57.97 5.98 -20.95
C ASP A 201 -58.67 5.60 -19.62
N ILE A 202 -58.37 6.28 -18.51
CA ILE A 202 -59.08 6.10 -17.23
C ILE A 202 -60.56 6.46 -17.36
N ALA A 203 -60.87 7.61 -17.98
CA ALA A 203 -62.24 8.05 -18.16
C ALA A 203 -63.05 7.08 -19.05
N LEU A 204 -62.40 6.44 -20.04
CA LEU A 204 -63.01 5.42 -20.87
C LEU A 204 -63.26 4.12 -20.08
N LEU A 205 -62.30 3.69 -19.25
CA LEU A 205 -62.43 2.49 -18.42
C LEU A 205 -63.53 2.63 -17.36
N ASP A 206 -63.75 3.83 -16.81
CA ASP A 206 -64.80 4.12 -15.83
C ASP A 206 -66.22 4.01 -16.43
N GLN A 207 -66.35 4.02 -17.76
CA GLN A 207 -67.62 3.84 -18.48
C GLN A 207 -67.94 2.36 -18.79
N ILE A 208 -67.03 1.44 -18.49
CA ILE A 208 -67.26 0.01 -18.68
C ILE A 208 -67.99 -0.53 -17.42
N PRO A 209 -69.16 -1.17 -17.57
CA PRO A 209 -70.02 -1.59 -16.45
C PRO A 209 -69.47 -2.76 -15.62
#